data_AF-A0A7S1X0M2-F1
#
_entry.id   AF-A0A7S1X0M2-F1
#
_cell.length_a   1.000
_cell.length_b   1.000
_cell.length_c   1.000
_cell.angle_alpha   90.00
_cell.angle_beta   90.00
_cell.angle_gamma   90.00
#
_symmetry.space_group_name_H-M   'P 1'
#
loop_
_entity.id
_entity.type
_entity.pdbx_description
1 polymer ?
#
loop_
_entity_poly.entity_id
_entity_poly.type
_entity_poly.pdbx_seq_one_letter_code
_entity_poly.pdbx_strand_id
1 'polypeptide(L)'
;PNTDIAAAYENGSDDDQAFVQNLALFLTGFFKEHIHLLETAENHPQLIAGLDYLIQISYVDDNEVFKTCLDYWNYFVPDVYSTTMDPTGQFSFGQNPAAQRKALHAKNLS
;
A
#
# COMPACT_ATOMS: atom_id res chain seq x y z
N PRO A 1 0.92 -14.21 -17.64
CA PRO A 1 2.25 -14.71 -17.22
C PRO A 1 2.47 -14.36 -15.76
N ASN A 2 2.45 -15.36 -14.87
CA ASN A 2 2.67 -15.16 -13.44
C ASN A 2 4.19 -15.25 -13.18
N THR A 3 4.85 -14.10 -13.10
CA THR A 3 6.25 -14.03 -12.67
C THR A 3 6.24 -14.10 -11.15
N ASP A 4 6.91 -15.10 -10.57
CA ASP A 4 7.04 -15.19 -9.12
C ASP A 4 8.15 -14.25 -8.64
N ILE A 5 7.77 -13.02 -8.28
CA ILE A 5 8.72 -11.99 -7.85
C ILE A 5 9.41 -12.38 -6.54
N ALA A 6 8.72 -13.06 -5.63
CA ALA A 6 9.30 -13.51 -4.37
C ALA A 6 10.40 -14.55 -4.61
N ALA A 7 10.12 -15.56 -5.44
CA ALA A 7 11.12 -16.56 -5.81
C ALA A 7 12.28 -15.95 -6.60
N ALA A 8 12.00 -14.98 -7.48
CA ALA A 8 13.05 -14.28 -8.23
C ALA A 8 13.94 -13.42 -7.32
N TYR A 9 13.40 -12.84 -6.26
CA TYR A 9 14.17 -12.09 -5.26
C TYR A 9 15.06 -13.02 -4.41
N GLU A 10 14.49 -14.13 -3.92
CA GLU A 10 15.21 -15.08 -3.06
C GLU A 10 16.36 -15.79 -3.79
N ASN A 11 16.15 -16.14 -5.06
CA ASN A 11 17.15 -16.84 -5.88
C ASN A 11 17.99 -15.89 -6.75
N GLY A 12 17.69 -14.60 -6.69
CA GLY A 12 18.31 -13.57 -7.53
C GLY A 12 19.66 -13.11 -7.02
N SER A 13 20.35 -12.35 -7.86
CA SER A 13 21.56 -11.61 -7.48
C SER A 13 21.23 -10.34 -6.68
N ASP A 14 22.25 -9.70 -6.11
CA ASP A 14 22.11 -8.40 -5.44
C ASP A 14 21.49 -7.34 -6.38
N ASP A 15 21.79 -7.40 -7.69
CA ASP A 15 21.20 -6.52 -8.70
C ASP A 15 19.70 -6.79 -8.92
N ASP A 16 19.28 -8.06 -8.87
CA ASP A 16 17.87 -8.44 -8.99
C ASP A 16 17.07 -7.99 -7.75
N GLN A 17 17.66 -8.14 -6.56
CA GLN A 17 17.07 -7.66 -5.32
C GLN A 17 16.94 -6.13 -5.32
N ALA A 18 17.99 -5.43 -5.74
CA ALA A 18 17.96 -3.97 -5.90
C ALA A 18 16.92 -3.52 -6.93
N PHE A 19 16.74 -4.27 -8.02
CA PHE A 19 15.69 -3.98 -9.00
C PHE A 19 14.30 -4.08 -8.38
N VAL A 20 14.01 -5.15 -7.63
CA VAL A 20 12.71 -5.32 -6.95
C VAL A 20 12.46 -4.21 -5.93
N GLN A 21 13.48 -3.82 -5.16
CA GLN A 21 13.36 -2.70 -4.22
C GLN A 21 13.08 -1.39 -4.94
N ASN A 22 13.80 -1.09 -6.03
CA ASN A 22 13.57 0.10 -6.84
C ASN A 22 12.19 0.09 -7.51
N LEU A 23 11.69 -1.08 -7.92
CA LEU A 23 10.36 -1.24 -8.46
C LEU A 23 9.28 -0.96 -7.40
N ALA A 24 9.47 -1.45 -6.17
CA ALA A 24 8.58 -1.16 -5.05
C ALA A 24 8.51 0.36 -4.77
N LEU A 25 9.66 1.02 -4.71
CA LEU A 25 9.76 2.47 -4.53
C LEU A 25 9.08 3.25 -5.67
N PHE A 26 9.32 2.83 -6.91
CA PHE A 26 8.68 3.44 -8.07
C PHE A 26 7.16 3.32 -8.03
N LEU A 27 6.63 2.11 -7.86
CA LEU A 27 5.17 1.87 -7.87
C LEU A 27 4.49 2.63 -6.73
N THR A 28 5.00 2.51 -5.50
CA THR A 28 4.42 3.19 -4.34
C THR A 28 4.53 4.71 -4.44
N GLY A 29 5.66 5.25 -4.90
CA GLY A 29 5.86 6.67 -5.11
C GLY A 29 4.95 7.23 -6.21
N PHE A 30 4.88 6.54 -7.36
CA PHE A 30 4.05 6.96 -8.47
C PHE A 30 2.56 6.91 -8.13
N PHE A 31 2.08 5.81 -7.56
CA PHE A 31 0.67 5.71 -7.20
C PHE A 31 0.26 6.74 -6.15
N LYS A 32 1.11 6.98 -5.15
CA LYS A 32 0.80 7.97 -4.11
C LYS A 32 0.53 9.38 -4.67
N GLU A 33 1.25 9.79 -5.71
CA GLU A 33 1.10 11.13 -6.30
C GLU A 33 0.13 11.18 -7.49
N HIS A 34 -0.10 10.06 -8.18
CA HIS A 34 -0.70 10.05 -9.52
C HIS A 34 -1.81 9.01 -9.73
N ILE A 35 -2.24 8.27 -8.71
CA ILE A 35 -3.25 7.21 -8.86
C ILE A 35 -4.55 7.71 -9.49
N HIS A 36 -5.01 8.92 -9.18
CA HIS A 36 -6.23 9.51 -9.77
C HIS A 36 -6.18 9.67 -11.30
N LEU A 37 -4.99 9.76 -11.90
CA LEU A 37 -4.84 9.80 -13.36
C LEU A 37 -5.13 8.43 -14.02
N LEU A 38 -5.01 7.36 -13.23
CA LEU A 38 -5.27 5.99 -13.65
C LEU A 38 -6.70 5.53 -13.32
N GLU A 39 -7.47 6.30 -12.54
CA GLU A 39 -8.88 6.03 -12.20
C GLU A 39 -9.84 6.35 -13.37
N THR A 40 -9.41 6.08 -14.60
CA THR A 40 -10.22 6.18 -15.81
C THR A 40 -10.53 4.79 -16.34
N ALA A 41 -11.67 4.63 -17.02
CA ALA A 41 -12.08 3.33 -17.57
C ALA A 41 -11.04 2.72 -18.54
N GLU A 42 -10.27 3.56 -19.23
CA GLU A 42 -9.23 3.15 -20.18
C GLU A 42 -7.96 2.64 -19.49
N ASN A 43 -7.55 3.29 -18.38
CA ASN A 43 -6.32 2.98 -17.66
C ASN A 43 -6.52 1.97 -16.51
N HIS A 44 -7.78 1.63 -16.21
CA HIS A 44 -8.13 0.72 -15.12
C HIS A 44 -7.42 -0.65 -15.22
N PRO A 45 -7.30 -1.32 -16.39
CA PRO A 45 -6.55 -2.57 -16.48
C PRO A 45 -5.07 -2.45 -16.08
N GLN A 46 -4.43 -1.33 -16.41
CA GLN A 46 -3.02 -1.04 -16.11
C GLN A 46 -2.85 -0.73 -14.62
N LEU A 47 -3.80 -0.01 -14.01
CA LEU A 47 -3.85 0.21 -12.57
C LEU A 47 -3.91 -1.12 -11.81
N ILE A 48 -4.83 -2.00 -12.22
CA ILE A 48 -4.99 -3.33 -11.60
C ILE A 48 -3.71 -4.16 -11.77
N ALA A 49 -3.09 -4.17 -12.95
CA ALA A 49 -1.84 -4.87 -13.17
C ALA A 49 -0.70 -4.34 -12.28
N GLY A 50 -0.61 -3.02 -12.11
CA GLY A 50 0.38 -2.39 -11.24
C GLY A 50 0.16 -2.68 -9.75
N LEU A 51 -1.10 -2.69 -9.28
CA LEU A 51 -1.45 -3.10 -7.92
C LEU A 51 -1.18 -4.59 -7.68
N ASP A 52 -1.42 -5.45 -8.67
CA ASP A 52 -1.10 -6.87 -8.59
C ASP A 52 0.42 -7.10 -8.44
N TYR A 53 1.25 -6.36 -9.18
CA TYR A 53 2.70 -6.36 -8.94
C TYR A 53 3.06 -5.93 -7.52
N LEU A 54 2.42 -4.89 -6.99
CA LEU A 54 2.69 -4.44 -5.62
C LEU A 54 2.31 -5.49 -4.57
N ILE A 55 1.22 -6.25 -4.80
CA ILE A 55 0.84 -7.40 -3.97
C ILE A 55 1.92 -8.48 -4.04
N GLN A 56 2.38 -8.85 -5.24
CA GLN A 56 3.43 -9.85 -5.41
C GLN A 56 4.74 -9.45 -4.72
N ILE A 57 5.14 -8.18 -4.85
CA ILE A 57 6.31 -7.60 -4.15
C ILE A 57 6.13 -7.65 -2.63
N SER A 58 4.92 -7.46 -2.11
CA SER A 58 4.67 -7.53 -0.67
C SER A 58 4.84 -8.91 -0.04
N TYR A 59 4.92 -9.98 -0.85
CA TYR A 59 5.24 -11.33 -0.40
C TYR A 59 6.75 -11.64 -0.37
N VAL A 60 7.60 -10.73 -0.84
CA VAL A 60 9.06 -10.87 -0.72
C VAL A 60 9.43 -10.89 0.76
N ASP A 61 10.24 -11.87 1.18
CA ASP A 61 10.75 -11.98 2.56
C ASP A 61 11.91 -10.99 2.83
N ASP A 62 11.62 -9.70 2.63
CA ASP A 62 12.51 -8.59 2.94
C ASP A 62 11.76 -7.51 3.74
N ASN A 63 12.34 -7.16 4.87
CA ASN A 63 11.72 -6.26 5.83
C ASN A 63 11.63 -4.80 5.34
N GLU A 64 12.49 -4.34 4.43
CA GLU A 64 12.47 -2.97 3.91
C GLU A 64 11.49 -2.84 2.74
N VAL A 65 11.47 -3.82 1.85
CA VAL A 65 10.50 -3.95 0.75
C VAL A 65 9.09 -4.04 1.34
N PHE A 66 8.88 -4.91 2.33
CA PHE A 66 7.57 -5.06 2.97
C PHE A 66 7.10 -3.76 3.64
N LYS A 67 7.97 -3.05 4.37
CA LYS A 67 7.62 -1.76 4.99
C LYS A 67 7.21 -0.72 3.95
N THR A 68 7.94 -0.64 2.83
CA THR A 68 7.62 0.27 1.73
C THR A 68 6.21 0.01 1.18
N CYS A 69 5.89 -1.26 0.91
CA CYS A 69 4.56 -1.65 0.47
C CYS A 69 3.48 -1.37 1.53
N LEU A 70 3.75 -1.70 2.80
CA LEU A 70 2.82 -1.51 3.90
C LEU A 70 2.47 -0.03 4.13
N ASP A 71 3.46 0.86 4.05
CA ASP A 71 3.25 2.30 4.17
C ASP A 71 2.34 2.82 3.05
N TYR A 72 2.48 2.30 1.83
CA TYR A 72 1.58 2.62 0.74
C TYR A 72 0.16 2.07 0.97
N TRP A 73 0.01 0.81 1.39
CA TRP A 73 -1.31 0.24 1.68
C TRP A 73 -2.04 0.99 2.81
N ASN A 74 -1.29 1.46 3.81
CA ASN A 74 -1.83 2.27 4.89
C ASN A 74 -2.29 3.66 4.41
N TYR A 75 -1.72 4.18 3.31
CA TYR A 75 -2.19 5.39 2.65
C TYR A 75 -3.41 5.13 1.76
N PHE A 76 -3.35 4.10 0.91
CA PHE A 76 -4.33 3.85 -0.14
C PHE A 76 -5.67 3.29 0.37
N VAL A 77 -5.65 2.31 1.29
CA VAL A 77 -6.89 1.64 1.73
C VAL A 77 -7.87 2.59 2.43
N PRO A 78 -7.43 3.49 3.34
CA PRO A 78 -8.34 4.47 3.94
C PRO A 78 -8.97 5.42 2.92
N ASP A 79 -8.21 5.85 1.90
CA ASP A 79 -8.71 6.74 0.84
C ASP A 79 -9.84 6.08 0.04
N VAL A 80 -9.62 4.83 -0.40
CA VAL A 80 -10.64 4.01 -1.08
C VAL A 80 -11.87 3.81 -0.19
N TYR A 81 -11.68 3.50 1.09
CA TYR A 81 -12.79 3.30 2.03
C TYR A 81 -13.59 4.58 2.24
N SER A 82 -12.93 5.73 2.39
CA SER A 82 -13.59 7.03 2.58
C SER A 82 -14.41 7.46 1.36
N THR A 83 -13.98 7.03 0.17
CA THR A 83 -14.69 7.30 -1.09
C THR A 83 -15.87 6.35 -1.32
N THR A 84 -15.84 5.14 -0.74
CA THR A 84 -16.83 4.07 -0.99
C THR A 84 -17.82 3.85 0.16
N MET A 85 -17.49 4.23 1.40
CA MET A 85 -18.31 4.04 2.59
C MET A 85 -18.49 5.32 3.41
N ASP A 86 -19.69 5.45 3.98
CA ASP A 86 -20.21 6.51 4.88
C ASP A 86 -19.13 7.34 5.64
N PRO A 87 -19.21 8.69 5.72
CA PRO A 87 -18.13 9.59 6.15
C PRO A 87 -17.60 9.42 7.58
N THR A 88 -18.15 8.47 8.34
CA THR A 88 -17.82 8.18 9.73
C THR A 88 -16.81 7.05 9.93
N GLY A 89 -16.45 6.30 8.88
CA GLY A 89 -15.55 5.16 8.97
C GLY A 89 -14.07 5.54 8.92
N GLN A 90 -13.45 5.83 10.07
CA GLN A 90 -11.99 5.93 10.16
C GLN A 90 -11.37 4.53 10.07
N PHE A 91 -10.96 4.13 8.87
CA PHE A 91 -10.14 2.93 8.67
C PHE A 91 -8.66 3.30 8.84
N SER A 92 -7.95 2.61 9.74
CA SER A 92 -6.51 2.80 9.93
C SER A 92 -5.86 1.47 10.27
N PHE A 93 -4.93 1.03 9.41
CA PHE A 93 -4.07 -0.10 9.74
C PHE A 93 -3.08 0.33 10.82
N GLY A 94 -3.30 -0.13 12.05
CA GLY A 94 -2.34 -0.01 13.15
C GLY A 94 -2.37 1.30 13.95
N GLN A 95 -3.47 2.06 13.98
CA GLN A 95 -3.55 3.21 14.90
C GLN A 95 -3.43 2.77 16.37
N ASN A 96 -2.49 3.41 17.07
CA ASN A 96 -2.22 3.19 18.48
C ASN A 96 -3.47 3.53 19.33
N PRO A 97 -4.11 2.54 19.97
CA PRO A 97 -5.40 2.69 20.66
C PRO A 97 -5.35 3.66 21.85
N ALA A 98 -4.18 4.18 22.22
CA ALA A 98 -4.02 5.19 23.26
C ALA A 98 -4.52 6.58 22.82
N ALA A 99 -4.37 6.96 21.55
CA ALA A 99 -4.78 8.28 21.06
C ALA A 99 -6.31 8.41 21.00
N GLN A 100 -7.00 7.36 20.53
CA GLN A 100 -8.46 7.30 20.49
C GLN A 100 -9.09 7.26 21.90
N ARG A 101 -8.47 6.57 22.86
CA ARG A 101 -8.96 6.53 24.26
C ARG A 101 -8.98 7.90 24.91
N LYS A 102 -7.92 8.71 24.72
CA LYS A 102 -7.87 10.07 25.28
C LYS A 102 -8.97 10.97 24.72
N ALA A 103 -9.24 10.89 23.41
CA ALA A 103 -10.30 11.66 22.77
C ALA A 103 -11.70 11.24 23.27
N LEU A 104 -11.92 9.95 23.51
CA LEU A 104 -13.21 9.44 24.02
C LEU A 104 -13.50 9.88 25.46
N HIS A 105 -12.49 9.87 26.35
CA HIS A 105 -12.68 10.30 27.74
C HIS A 105 -12.82 11.82 27.89
N ALA A 106 -12.15 12.62 27.05
CA ALA A 106 -12.30 14.07 27.06
C ALA A 106 -13.72 14.52 26.71
N LYS A 107 -14.41 13.78 25.84
CA LYS A 107 -15.77 14.09 25.38
C LYS A 107 -16.88 13.76 26.39
N ASN A 108 -16.59 12.95 27.41
CA ASN A 108 -17.54 12.56 28.46
C ASN A 108 -17.39 13.39 29.75
N LEU A 109 -16.43 14.33 29.77
CA LEU A 109 -16.10 15.18 30.92
C LEU A 109 -16.43 16.67 30.69
N SER A 110 -17.14 17.00 29.62
CA SER A 110 -17.74 18.32 29.33
C SER A 110 -19.26 18.22 29.32
#